data_AF-A0A4Y7RTS7-F1
#
_entry.id   AF-A0A4Y7RTS7-F1
#
_cell.length_a   1.000
_cell.length_b   1.000
_cell.length_c   1.000
_cell.angle_alpha   90.00
_cell.angle_beta   90.00
_cell.angle_gamma   90.00
#
_symmetry.space_group_name_H-M   'P 1'
#
loop_
_entity.id
_entity.type
_entity.pdbx_description
1 polymer ?
#
loop_
_entity_poly.entity_id
_entity_poly.type
_entity_poly.pdbx_seq_one_letter_code
_entity_poly.pdbx_strand_id
1 'polypeptide(L)'
;MPTALTFYKLTVRDAVKCLEIEVNKSLDKNIVKSFTSHISYYPNGTLIKLNNGETGIVKEQNRSDKARPIVKVLYNKDGSRYKEAKIMDLAQNSFLNIL
;
A
#
# COMPACT_ATOMS: atom_id res chain seq x y z
N MET A 1 -5.05 -10.83 -24.09
CA MET A 1 -5.88 -11.05 -22.89
C MET A 1 -4.98 -11.59 -21.78
N PRO A 2 -4.96 -11.03 -20.57
CA PRO A 2 -4.17 -11.59 -19.46
C PRO A 2 -4.64 -13.02 -19.18
N THR A 3 -3.72 -13.96 -18.94
CA THR A 3 -4.06 -15.35 -18.60
C THR A 3 -4.47 -15.46 -17.12
N ALA A 4 -5.21 -16.51 -16.76
CA ALA A 4 -5.70 -16.72 -15.39
C ALA A 4 -4.60 -16.66 -14.30
N LEU A 5 -3.36 -17.04 -14.65
CA LEU A 5 -2.18 -16.94 -13.80
C LEU A 5 -1.75 -15.48 -13.50
N THR A 6 -2.08 -14.52 -14.36
CA THR A 6 -1.76 -13.10 -14.17
C THR A 6 -2.62 -12.47 -13.06
N PHE A 7 -3.86 -12.94 -12.86
CA PHE A 7 -4.77 -12.38 -11.85
C PHE A 7 -4.40 -12.75 -10.41
N TYR A 8 -3.77 -13.91 -10.19
CA TYR A 8 -3.37 -14.37 -8.85
C TYR A 8 -2.20 -13.58 -8.22
N LYS A 9 -1.54 -12.69 -8.97
CA LYS A 9 -0.43 -11.85 -8.49
C LYS A 9 -0.78 -10.37 -8.33
N LEU A 10 -2.05 -9.99 -8.54
CA LEU A 10 -2.44 -8.58 -8.42
C LEU A 10 -2.36 -8.13 -6.96
N THR A 11 -1.66 -7.04 -6.72
CA THR A 11 -1.76 -6.36 -5.43
C THR A 11 -3.13 -5.69 -5.31
N VAL A 12 -3.53 -5.34 -4.08
CA VAL A 12 -4.74 -4.54 -3.86
C VAL A 12 -4.70 -3.25 -4.67
N ARG A 13 -3.52 -2.62 -4.77
CA ARG A 13 -3.31 -1.42 -5.59
C ARG A 13 -3.59 -1.69 -7.06
N ASP A 14 -3.13 -2.81 -7.61
CA ASP A 14 -3.36 -3.16 -9.01
C ASP A 14 -4.83 -3.43 -9.29
N ALA A 15 -5.50 -4.16 -8.40
CA ALA A 15 -6.93 -4.43 -8.51
C ALA A 15 -7.75 -3.12 -8.49
N VAL A 16 -7.42 -2.18 -7.60
CA VAL A 16 -8.10 -0.88 -7.55
C VAL A 16 -7.87 -0.07 -8.82
N LYS A 17 -6.64 -0.06 -9.38
CA LYS A 17 -6.38 0.57 -10.68
C LYS A 17 -7.23 -0.05 -11.79
N CYS A 18 -7.37 -1.37 -11.83
CA CYS A 18 -8.22 -2.04 -12.82
C CYS A 18 -9.69 -1.61 -12.67
N LEU A 19 -10.21 -1.50 -11.45
CA LEU A 19 -11.57 -1.02 -11.20
C LEU A 19 -11.75 0.42 -11.67
N GLU A 20 -10.77 1.30 -11.40
CA GLU A 20 -10.79 2.70 -11.83
C GLU A 20 -10.80 2.86 -13.36
N ILE A 21 -10.10 1.97 -14.10
CA ILE A 21 -10.09 1.96 -15.58
C ILE A 21 -11.47 1.63 -16.18
N GLU A 22 -12.28 0.85 -15.46
CA GLU A 22 -13.62 0.42 -15.89
C GLU A 22 -14.75 1.38 -15.47
N VAL A 23 -14.45 2.38 -14.65
CA VAL A 23 -15.40 3.44 -14.26
C VAL A 23 -15.90 4.19 -15.51
N ASN A 24 -17.21 4.44 -15.57
CA ASN A 24 -17.92 5.07 -16.70
C ASN A 24 -17.90 4.27 -18.02
N LYS A 25 -17.34 3.05 -18.04
CA LYS A 25 -17.47 2.10 -19.16
C LYS A 25 -18.44 0.98 -18.80
N SER A 26 -18.10 0.27 -17.72
CA SER A 26 -18.80 -0.93 -17.27
C SER A 26 -19.20 -0.84 -15.80
N LEU A 27 -18.61 0.09 -15.04
CA LEU A 27 -18.82 0.27 -13.60
C LEU A 27 -19.30 1.69 -13.26
N ASP A 28 -20.22 1.77 -12.30
CA ASP A 28 -20.68 3.03 -11.72
C ASP A 28 -19.60 3.67 -10.83
N LYS A 29 -19.35 4.96 -11.05
CA LYS A 29 -18.32 5.73 -10.34
C LYS A 29 -18.55 5.79 -8.83
N ASN A 30 -19.80 5.98 -8.39
CA ASN A 30 -20.12 6.11 -6.98
C ASN A 30 -19.97 4.78 -6.25
N ILE A 31 -20.36 3.67 -6.91
CA ILE A 31 -20.16 2.32 -6.38
C ILE A 31 -18.66 2.02 -6.23
N VAL A 32 -17.86 2.22 -7.29
CA VAL A 32 -16.41 1.96 -7.23
C VAL A 32 -15.76 2.82 -6.15
N LYS A 33 -16.10 4.11 -6.07
CA LYS A 33 -15.59 5.01 -5.03
C LYS A 33 -15.96 4.56 -3.62
N SER A 34 -17.19 4.10 -3.41
CA SER A 34 -17.65 3.59 -2.11
C SER A 34 -16.96 2.27 -1.74
N PHE A 35 -16.70 1.40 -2.72
CA PHE A 35 -15.99 0.15 -2.49
C PHE A 35 -14.52 0.40 -2.13
N THR A 36 -13.80 1.18 -2.95
CA THR A 36 -12.37 1.46 -2.74
C THR A 36 -12.12 2.32 -1.49
N SER A 37 -13.11 3.09 -1.03
CA SER A 37 -13.03 3.82 0.25
C SER A 37 -13.01 2.92 1.49
N HIS A 38 -13.30 1.63 1.37
CA HIS A 38 -13.17 0.64 2.46
C HIS A 38 -11.94 -0.25 2.36
N ILE A 39 -11.21 -0.19 1.23
CA ILE A 39 -10.04 -1.03 0.98
C ILE A 39 -8.77 -0.30 1.42
N SER A 40 -7.92 -0.96 2.20
CA SER A 40 -6.56 -0.53 2.50
C SER A 40 -5.56 -1.22 1.57
N TYR A 41 -4.68 -0.46 0.91
CA TYR A 41 -3.66 -1.05 0.04
C TYR A 41 -2.62 -1.84 0.83
N TYR A 42 -2.35 -1.41 2.06
CA TYR A 42 -1.42 -2.04 2.98
C TYR A 42 -2.06 -2.09 4.37
N PRO A 43 -2.79 -3.16 4.74
CA PRO A 43 -3.48 -3.26 6.03
C PRO A 43 -2.57 -3.04 7.25
N ASN A 44 -3.16 -2.65 8.39
CA ASN A 44 -2.41 -2.56 9.64
C ASN A 44 -1.82 -3.93 10.00
N GLY A 45 -0.57 -3.93 10.46
CA GLY A 45 0.17 -5.15 10.77
C GLY A 45 0.88 -5.80 9.56
N THR A 46 0.68 -5.31 8.34
CA THR A 46 1.41 -5.80 7.17
C THR A 46 2.90 -5.47 7.28
N LEU A 47 3.76 -6.48 7.14
CA LEU A 47 5.20 -6.29 6.96
C LEU A 47 5.47 -5.77 5.55
N ILE A 48 6.28 -4.73 5.47
CA ILE A 48 6.61 -4.06 4.21
C ILE A 48 8.11 -3.84 4.10
N LYS A 49 8.61 -3.86 2.85
CA LYS A 49 9.96 -3.44 2.53
C LYS A 49 9.91 -2.08 1.86
N LEU A 50 10.78 -1.17 2.29
CA LEU A 50 10.93 0.14 1.68
C LEU A 50 12.05 0.11 0.63
N ASN A 51 11.96 1.00 -0.35
CA ASN A 51 12.94 1.14 -1.43
C ASN A 51 14.37 1.51 -0.95
N ASN A 52 14.52 2.06 0.26
CA ASN A 52 15.81 2.30 0.90
C ASN A 52 16.42 1.04 1.55
N GLY A 53 15.74 -0.10 1.47
CA GLY A 53 16.15 -1.37 2.05
C GLY A 53 15.67 -1.61 3.48
N GLU A 54 15.11 -0.60 4.16
CA GLU A 54 14.55 -0.77 5.50
C GLU A 54 13.30 -1.65 5.46
N THR A 55 13.04 -2.36 6.56
CA THR A 55 11.82 -3.19 6.73
C THR A 55 11.02 -2.68 7.91
N GLY A 56 9.72 -2.53 7.72
CA GLY A 56 8.80 -2.02 8.72
C GLY A 56 7.48 -2.77 8.73
N ILE A 57 6.64 -2.36 9.67
CA ILE A 57 5.26 -2.84 9.79
C ILE A 57 4.31 -1.64 9.66
N VAL A 58 3.20 -1.81 8.96
CA VAL A 58 2.16 -0.79 8.89
C VAL A 58 1.56 -0.60 10.28
N LYS A 59 1.73 0.59 10.85
CA LYS A 59 1.16 0.97 12.14
C LYS A 59 -0.28 1.46 11.96
N GLU A 60 -0.50 2.32 10.97
CA GLU A 60 -1.76 3.04 10.83
C GLU A 60 -2.00 3.45 9.37
N GLN A 61 -3.27 3.42 8.95
CA GLN A 61 -3.67 3.91 7.63
C GLN A 61 -3.66 5.43 7.60
N ASN A 62 -3.13 6.01 6.53
CA ASN A 62 -3.23 7.45 6.35
C ASN A 62 -4.61 7.80 5.77
N ARG A 63 -5.28 8.78 6.39
CA ARG A 63 -6.62 9.24 5.98
C ARG A 63 -6.59 10.06 4.69
N SER A 64 -5.49 10.76 4.41
CA SER A 64 -5.35 11.56 3.18
C SER A 64 -4.92 10.71 1.98
N ASP A 65 -4.08 9.70 2.19
CA ASP A 65 -3.61 8.80 1.14
C ASP A 65 -3.42 7.36 1.63
N LYS A 66 -4.37 6.48 1.30
CA LYS A 66 -4.36 5.06 1.66
C LYS A 66 -3.17 4.28 1.09
N ALA A 67 -2.53 4.79 0.05
CA ALA A 67 -1.35 4.18 -0.54
C ALA A 67 -0.07 4.49 0.26
N ARG A 68 -0.15 5.41 1.22
CA ARG A 68 1.00 5.94 1.96
C ARG A 68 0.73 5.87 3.47
N PRO A 69 0.74 4.66 4.05
CA PRO A 69 0.46 4.45 5.46
C PRO A 69 1.55 5.04 6.36
N ILE A 70 1.25 5.11 7.65
CA ILE A 70 2.24 5.35 8.70
C ILE A 70 2.88 4.00 9.07
N VAL A 71 4.21 3.95 8.99
CA VAL A 71 5.01 2.74 9.15
C VAL A 71 5.88 2.85 10.39
N LYS A 72 5.94 1.77 11.16
CA LYS A 72 6.95 1.57 12.20
C LYS A 72 8.10 0.76 11.62
N VAL A 73 9.25 1.40 11.40
CA VAL A 73 10.45 0.74 10.88
C VAL A 73 11.09 -0.09 12.00
N LEU A 74 11.40 -1.35 11.69
CA LEU A 74 11.90 -2.34 12.65
C LEU A 74 13.34 -2.74 12.35
N TYR A 75 13.71 -2.78 11.07
CA TYR A 75 15.03 -3.24 10.62
C TYR A 75 15.65 -2.26 9.63
N ASN A 76 16.96 -2.06 9.78
CA ASN A 76 17.83 -1.36 8.85
C ASN A 76 18.00 -2.14 7.54
N LYS A 77 18.60 -1.49 6.53
CA LYS A 77 18.93 -2.12 5.24
C LYS A 77 19.85 -3.34 5.33
N ASP A 78 20.63 -3.44 6.40
CA ASP A 78 21.55 -4.56 6.68
C ASP A 78 20.89 -5.69 7.49
N GLY A 79 19.59 -5.57 7.80
CA GLY A 79 18.84 -6.53 8.61
C GLY A 79 19.01 -6.35 10.11
N SER A 80 19.84 -5.41 10.57
CA SER A 80 19.96 -5.11 12.01
C SER A 80 18.69 -4.47 12.54
N ARG A 81 18.29 -4.82 13.76
CA ARG A 81 17.09 -4.27 14.40
C ARG A 81 17.37 -2.86 14.91
N TYR A 82 16.44 -1.93 14.68
CA TYR A 82 16.48 -0.62 15.32
C TYR A 82 16.33 -0.76 16.84
N LYS A 83 17.20 -0.08 17.61
CA LYS A 83 17.09 -0.02 19.07
C LYS A 83 15.84 0.75 19.52
N GLU A 84 15.51 1.82 18.80
CA GLU A 84 14.32 2.62 19.01
C GLU A 84 13.45 2.59 17.76
N ALA A 85 12.15 2.37 17.93
CA ALA A 85 11.24 2.28 16.81
C ALA A 85 11.09 3.64 16.11
N LYS A 86 11.43 3.69 14.82
CA LYS A 86 11.26 4.87 13.97
C LYS A 86 9.88 4.84 13.32
N ILE A 87 9.03 5.81 13.65
CA ILE A 87 7.71 5.96 13.03
C ILE A 87 7.84 6.95 11.86
N MET A 88 7.32 6.59 10.70
CA MET A 88 7.39 7.40 9.48
C MET A 88 6.02 7.48 8.83
N ASP A 89 5.54 8.69 8.56
CA ASP A 89 4.39 8.91 7.69
C ASP A 89 4.88 8.96 6.24
N LEU A 90 4.52 7.94 5.44
CA LEU A 90 4.95 7.87 4.05
C LEU A 90 4.32 8.98 3.21
N ALA A 91 3.17 9.55 3.59
CA ALA A 91 2.55 10.66 2.86
C ALA A 91 3.38 11.95 2.95
N GLN A 92 4.16 12.11 4.03
CA GLN A 92 5.07 13.24 4.23
C GLN A 92 6.47 13.00 3.65
N ASN A 93 6.73 11.80 3.12
CA ASN A 93 8.04 11.43 2.59
C ASN A 93 7.92 10.80 1.20
N SER A 94 7.96 11.65 0.16
CA SER A 94 7.74 11.26 -1.24
C SER A 94 8.83 10.35 -1.82
N PHE A 95 10.04 10.35 -1.24
CA PHE A 95 11.17 9.55 -1.72
C PHE A 95 11.12 8.09 -1.27
N LEU A 96 10.38 7.78 -0.20
CA LEU A 96 10.23 6.42 0.30
C LEU A 96 9.05 5.71 -0.35
N ASN A 97 9.25 4.51 -0.85
CA ASN A 97 8.18 3.73 -1.48
C ASN A 97 8.15 2.31 -0.95
N ILE A 98 6.96 1.75 -0.85
CA ILE A 98 6.75 0.33 -0.53
C ILE A 98 7.04 -0.48 -1.80
N LEU A 99 7.91 -1.48 -1.68
CA LEU A 99 8.28 -2.41 -2.73
C LEU A 99 7.27 -3.55 -2.88
#